data_AF-A0A968H3I0-F1
#
_entry.id   AF-A0A968H3I0-F1
#
_cell.length_a   1.000
_cell.length_b   1.000
_cell.length_c   1.000
_cell.angle_alpha   90.00
_cell.angle_beta   90.00
_cell.angle_gamma   90.00
#
_symmetry.space_group_name_H-M   'P 1'
#
loop_
_entity.id
_entity.type
_entity.pdbx_description
1 polymer ?
#
loop_
_entity_poly.entity_id
_entity_poly.type
_entity_poly.pdbx_seq_one_letter_code
_entity_poly.pdbx_strand_id
1 'polypeptide(L)'
;MIKRSMLFLACSSILLLLIACSGDSRTVKVGLAYDSGGRGDGAFNDAAYAGVTKAQQEVPVEVLELPATGTETDAERRVRLQQLARSGYNPVIAVGTGFSSVLSTVAAEFPGTSFVIIDVALDGQNIDSVVFASEQGSYLAGVIAATASKNGHIGFIGGMDIPLLRAFEAGYWQGAVSVRPDIVIDSSYLGDGSDASVWNRPDLAAQAASSMIGSRCDVIYAAAGGSNTGIFQALKDAGGSERGLWAIGTDSDQYNAPQLAAVKEVVLTSILKRVDVAVYEAILGVSKGQPVTGVQRYDLARGGVGYATSNKALAPYQTAADTAAQRITSGGITVATAIRHLTAADTGTAVSLKTGDLLTVTLSVNASTGYSWSVAGGTGEVLSEEGKAVYLPGSSSAIGSSGSYRFTFRAGKPGLTTLRLVYKRQWETTESPAQTFVLTLAVTA
;
A
#
# COMPACT_ATOMS: atom_id res chain seq x y z
N MET A 1 -49.41 -3.08 -84.17
CA MET A 1 -49.04 -4.40 -83.64
C MET A 1 -48.94 -4.35 -82.12
N ILE A 2 -49.97 -4.87 -81.44
CA ILE A 2 -49.94 -5.69 -80.20
C ILE A 2 -48.80 -5.41 -79.19
N LYS A 3 -49.09 -4.82 -78.01
CA LYS A 3 -49.25 -5.55 -76.73
C LYS A 3 -49.57 -4.61 -75.54
N ARG A 4 -50.56 -5.03 -74.74
CA ARG A 4 -50.90 -4.56 -73.38
C ARG A 4 -49.94 -5.19 -72.36
N SER A 5 -49.58 -4.49 -71.28
CA SER A 5 -49.22 -4.99 -69.93
C SER A 5 -49.21 -3.76 -68.99
N MET A 6 -50.15 -3.47 -68.09
CA MET A 6 -50.61 -4.15 -66.86
C MET A 6 -49.53 -4.29 -65.76
N LEU A 7 -49.76 -3.54 -64.67
CA LEU A 7 -49.64 -3.94 -63.25
C LEU A 7 -48.23 -4.06 -62.61
N PHE A 8 -47.90 -3.15 -61.68
CA PHE A 8 -48.05 -3.34 -60.22
C PHE A 8 -47.35 -2.20 -59.45
N LEU A 9 -48.14 -1.50 -58.63
CA LEU A 9 -47.67 -0.54 -57.64
C LEU A 9 -47.23 -1.33 -56.40
N ALA A 10 -45.93 -1.54 -56.20
CA ALA A 10 -45.39 -2.14 -54.99
C ALA A 10 -45.03 -1.04 -53.99
N CYS A 11 -45.97 -0.77 -53.08
CA CYS A 11 -45.76 0.04 -51.88
C CYS A 11 -44.88 -0.78 -50.91
N SER A 12 -43.56 -0.59 -50.97
CA SER A 12 -42.63 -1.22 -50.03
C SER A 12 -42.44 -0.32 -48.81
N SER A 13 -43.35 -0.45 -47.84
CA SER A 13 -43.18 0.08 -46.50
C SER A 13 -42.03 -0.63 -45.79
N ILE A 14 -40.84 -0.03 -45.85
CA ILE A 14 -39.73 -0.38 -44.96
C ILE A 14 -40.14 0.04 -43.55
N LEU A 15 -40.67 -0.91 -42.79
CA LEU A 15 -40.83 -0.79 -41.34
C LEU A 15 -39.43 -0.89 -40.73
N LEU A 16 -38.78 0.27 -40.57
CA LEU A 16 -37.56 0.39 -39.78
C LEU A 16 -37.94 0.11 -38.32
N LEU A 17 -37.75 -1.13 -37.87
CA LEU A 17 -37.89 -1.51 -36.47
C LEU A 17 -36.73 -0.85 -35.71
N LEU A 18 -36.92 0.41 -35.31
CA LEU A 18 -36.18 1.02 -34.22
C LEU A 18 -36.53 0.21 -32.97
N ILE A 19 -35.75 -0.84 -32.71
CA ILE A 19 -35.64 -1.40 -31.37
C ILE A 19 -34.98 -0.29 -30.54
N ALA A 20 -35.80 0.60 -30.01
CA ALA A 20 -35.42 1.37 -28.85
C ALA A 20 -35.15 0.35 -27.75
N CYS A 21 -33.88 0.04 -27.51
CA CYS A 21 -33.46 -0.46 -26.21
C CYS A 21 -33.75 0.66 -25.20
N SER A 22 -35.01 0.74 -24.78
CA SER A 22 -35.39 1.33 -23.51
C SER A 22 -34.81 0.40 -22.46
N GLY A 23 -33.50 0.52 -22.19
CA GLY A 23 -32.92 -0.05 -21.00
C GLY A 23 -33.62 0.61 -19.84
N ASP A 24 -34.52 -0.12 -19.19
CA ASP A 24 -35.00 0.24 -17.86
C ASP A 24 -33.75 0.41 -17.01
N SER A 25 -33.34 1.66 -16.76
CA SER A 25 -32.18 1.95 -15.93
C SER A 25 -32.57 1.64 -14.49
N ARG A 26 -32.58 0.36 -14.15
CA ARG A 26 -32.90 -0.12 -12.82
C ARG A 26 -31.92 0.51 -11.84
N THR A 27 -32.45 1.21 -10.84
CA THR A 27 -31.62 1.78 -9.78
C THR A 27 -30.80 0.69 -9.11
N VAL A 28 -29.48 0.87 -9.11
CA VAL A 28 -28.55 -0.02 -8.42
C VAL A 28 -28.49 0.40 -6.96
N LYS A 29 -28.83 -0.51 -6.05
CA LYS A 29 -28.76 -0.26 -4.61
C LYS A 29 -27.41 -0.71 -4.09
N VAL A 30 -26.47 0.20 -3.88
CA VAL A 30 -25.11 -0.10 -3.40
C VAL A 30 -25.07 -0.09 -1.88
N GLY A 31 -24.65 -1.20 -1.28
CA GLY A 31 -24.38 -1.29 0.15
C GLY A 31 -22.88 -1.14 0.40
N LEU A 32 -22.45 -0.18 1.22
CA LEU A 32 -21.04 0.07 1.50
C LEU A 32 -20.78 -0.16 3.00
N ALA A 33 -19.96 -1.15 3.33
CA ALA A 33 -19.59 -1.48 4.70
C ALA A 33 -18.11 -1.16 4.93
N TYR A 34 -17.83 -0.22 5.83
CA TYR A 34 -16.45 0.11 6.21
C TYR A 34 -15.94 -0.83 7.31
N ASP A 35 -14.66 -1.16 7.27
CA ASP A 35 -14.00 -1.99 8.30
C ASP A 35 -13.67 -1.18 9.57
N SER A 36 -13.26 0.08 9.39
CA SER A 36 -12.98 1.03 10.47
C SER A 36 -13.35 2.45 10.02
N GLY A 37 -14.00 3.21 10.91
CA GLY A 37 -14.44 4.58 10.66
C GLY A 37 -15.54 4.69 9.60
N GLY A 38 -15.42 5.69 8.75
CA GLY A 38 -16.29 5.96 7.61
C GLY A 38 -15.64 7.04 6.73
N ARG A 39 -16.45 7.78 5.99
CA ARG A 39 -15.99 8.94 5.21
C ARG A 39 -15.34 10.01 6.09
N GLY A 40 -14.50 10.84 5.46
CA GLY A 40 -13.76 11.92 6.09
C GLY A 40 -12.31 11.58 6.42
N ASP A 41 -11.84 10.37 6.10
CA ASP A 41 -10.44 9.96 6.31
C ASP A 41 -9.46 10.60 5.30
N GLY A 42 -9.98 11.14 4.19
CA GLY A 42 -9.18 11.75 3.13
C GLY A 42 -8.26 10.77 2.43
N ALA A 43 -8.55 9.47 2.53
CA ALA A 43 -7.67 8.39 2.10
C ALA A 43 -8.49 7.24 1.49
N PHE A 44 -8.67 6.13 2.21
CA PHE A 44 -9.13 4.85 1.70
C PHE A 44 -10.66 4.76 1.62
N ASN A 45 -11.36 5.14 2.70
CA ASN A 45 -12.81 5.12 2.75
C ASN A 45 -13.42 6.16 1.79
N ASP A 46 -12.83 7.36 1.75
CA ASP A 46 -13.24 8.39 0.81
C ASP A 46 -12.96 8.01 -0.65
N ALA A 47 -11.90 7.24 -0.93
CA ALA A 47 -11.67 6.69 -2.28
C ALA A 47 -12.77 5.71 -2.68
N ALA A 48 -13.20 4.82 -1.78
CA ALA A 48 -14.31 3.91 -2.05
C ALA A 48 -15.60 4.67 -2.36
N TYR A 49 -15.94 5.69 -1.58
CA TYR A 49 -17.12 6.51 -1.84
C TYR A 49 -16.99 7.37 -3.11
N ALA A 50 -15.80 7.83 -3.45
CA ALA A 50 -15.56 8.53 -4.72
C ALA A 50 -15.91 7.65 -5.92
N GLY A 51 -15.68 6.34 -5.83
CA GLY A 51 -16.14 5.36 -6.83
C GLY A 51 -17.67 5.30 -6.96
N VAL A 52 -18.39 5.30 -5.83
CA VAL A 52 -19.87 5.38 -5.82
C VAL A 52 -20.34 6.68 -6.47
N THR A 53 -19.74 7.80 -6.07
CA THR A 53 -20.07 9.14 -6.60
C THR A 53 -19.83 9.22 -8.10
N LYS A 54 -18.76 8.61 -8.60
CA LYS A 54 -18.48 8.51 -10.04
C LYS A 54 -19.55 7.67 -10.75
N ALA A 55 -19.95 6.54 -10.17
CA ALA A 55 -21.00 5.71 -10.77
C ALA A 55 -22.37 6.41 -10.83
N GLN A 56 -22.70 7.22 -9.82
CA GLN A 56 -23.91 8.06 -9.79
C GLN A 56 -24.01 9.06 -10.95
N GLN A 57 -22.88 9.41 -11.58
CA GLN A 57 -22.86 10.28 -12.76
C GLN A 57 -23.29 9.56 -14.04
N GLU A 58 -23.28 8.23 -14.05
CA GLU A 58 -23.54 7.42 -15.25
C GLU A 58 -24.79 6.54 -15.14
N VAL A 59 -25.10 6.05 -13.95
CA VAL A 59 -26.22 5.13 -13.70
C VAL A 59 -26.98 5.53 -12.43
N PRO A 60 -28.31 5.30 -12.35
CA PRO A 60 -29.06 5.59 -11.13
C PRO A 60 -28.57 4.68 -9.99
N VAL A 61 -28.02 5.28 -8.94
CA VAL A 61 -27.47 4.57 -7.77
C VAL A 61 -28.08 5.13 -6.49
N GLU A 62 -28.68 4.24 -5.70
CA GLU A 62 -29.04 4.46 -4.30
C GLU A 62 -27.93 3.85 -3.44
N VAL A 63 -27.41 4.58 -2.45
CA VAL A 63 -26.33 4.08 -1.58
C VAL A 63 -26.75 4.06 -0.12
N LEU A 64 -26.41 2.99 0.58
CA LEU A 64 -26.41 2.94 2.04
C LEU A 64 -25.00 2.61 2.54
N GLU A 65 -24.46 3.52 3.34
CA GLU A 65 -23.16 3.37 3.98
C GLU A 65 -23.34 2.96 5.45
N LEU A 66 -22.53 2.01 5.91
CA LEU A 66 -22.50 1.57 7.31
C LEU A 66 -21.08 1.76 7.87
N PRO A 67 -20.87 2.75 8.75
CA PRO A 67 -19.58 2.99 9.40
C PRO A 67 -19.27 1.95 10.48
N ALA A 68 -18.04 1.95 10.97
CA ALA A 68 -17.52 1.05 11.98
C ALA A 68 -16.66 1.75 13.05
N THR A 69 -16.56 1.17 14.24
CA THR A 69 -15.70 1.71 15.31
C THR A 69 -14.25 1.23 15.25
N GLY A 70 -13.93 0.25 14.40
CA GLY A 70 -12.61 -0.38 14.29
C GLY A 70 -12.30 -1.40 15.39
N THR A 71 -13.17 -1.56 16.39
CA THR A 71 -13.03 -2.55 17.48
C THR A 71 -14.02 -3.71 17.35
N GLU A 72 -14.66 -3.81 16.19
CA GLU A 72 -15.75 -4.76 15.97
C GLU A 72 -15.22 -6.19 15.87
N THR A 73 -16.07 -7.10 16.32
CA THR A 73 -15.89 -8.53 16.18
C THR A 73 -16.32 -9.00 14.80
N ASP A 74 -15.85 -10.18 14.40
CA ASP A 74 -16.29 -10.85 13.18
C ASP A 74 -17.81 -11.08 13.14
N ALA A 75 -18.43 -11.32 14.30
CA ALA A 75 -19.89 -11.46 14.39
C ALA A 75 -20.61 -10.17 14.00
N GLU A 76 -20.13 -9.00 14.46
CA GLU A 76 -20.68 -7.70 14.12
C GLU A 76 -20.46 -7.36 12.64
N ARG A 77 -19.26 -7.62 12.10
CA ARG A 77 -18.97 -7.48 10.66
C ARG A 77 -19.91 -8.32 9.80
N ARG A 78 -20.13 -9.58 10.19
CA ARG A 78 -21.06 -10.48 9.51
C ARG A 78 -22.48 -9.94 9.52
N VAL A 79 -22.97 -9.49 10.68
CA VAL A 79 -24.32 -8.91 10.82
C VAL A 79 -24.50 -7.71 9.89
N ARG A 80 -23.49 -6.83 9.79
CA ARG A 80 -23.52 -5.66 8.88
C ARG A 80 -23.67 -6.08 7.42
N LEU A 81 -22.87 -7.04 6.95
CA LEU A 81 -22.94 -7.54 5.57
C LEU A 81 -24.29 -8.21 5.29
N GLN A 82 -24.79 -9.03 6.22
CA GLN A 82 -26.09 -9.69 6.12
C GLN A 82 -27.24 -8.66 6.08
N GLN A 83 -27.15 -7.58 6.86
CA GLN A 83 -28.14 -6.51 6.86
C GLN A 83 -28.25 -5.87 5.48
N LEU A 84 -27.12 -5.49 4.86
CA LEU A 84 -27.10 -4.91 3.52
C LEU A 84 -27.69 -5.88 2.48
N ALA A 85 -27.25 -7.14 2.48
CA ALA A 85 -27.74 -8.14 1.53
C ALA A 85 -29.26 -8.42 1.70
N ARG A 86 -29.75 -8.58 2.94
CA ARG A 86 -31.19 -8.79 3.23
C ARG A 86 -32.05 -7.60 2.84
N SER A 87 -31.51 -6.38 2.92
CA SER A 87 -32.21 -5.15 2.50
C SER A 87 -32.16 -4.92 0.97
N GLY A 88 -31.66 -5.90 0.21
CA GLY A 88 -31.68 -5.90 -1.25
C GLY A 88 -30.61 -4.99 -1.88
N TYR A 89 -29.56 -4.63 -1.13
CA TYR A 89 -28.41 -3.95 -1.72
C TYR A 89 -27.57 -4.96 -2.52
N ASN A 90 -27.24 -4.60 -3.76
CA ASN A 90 -26.42 -5.34 -4.71
C ASN A 90 -25.77 -4.33 -5.69
N PRO A 91 -24.44 -4.15 -5.68
CA PRO A 91 -23.47 -4.90 -4.90
C PRO A 91 -23.44 -4.52 -3.40
N VAL A 92 -22.94 -5.43 -2.57
CA VAL A 92 -22.47 -5.16 -1.20
C VAL A 92 -20.94 -5.10 -1.22
N ILE A 93 -20.39 -3.94 -0.85
CA ILE A 93 -18.96 -3.64 -0.92
C ILE A 93 -18.40 -3.59 0.49
N ALA A 94 -17.48 -4.51 0.78
CA ALA A 94 -16.73 -4.63 2.03
C ALA A 94 -15.37 -3.92 1.90
N VAL A 95 -15.21 -2.79 2.58
CA VAL A 95 -14.05 -1.89 2.44
C VAL A 95 -13.06 -2.16 3.57
N GLY A 96 -12.07 -3.03 3.31
CA GLY A 96 -10.96 -3.29 4.21
C GLY A 96 -10.76 -4.76 4.57
N THR A 97 -9.60 -5.06 5.15
CA THR A 97 -9.12 -6.44 5.37
C THR A 97 -9.84 -7.17 6.50
N GLY A 98 -10.47 -6.47 7.45
CA GLY A 98 -11.17 -7.09 8.58
C GLY A 98 -12.38 -7.92 8.19
N PHE A 99 -12.87 -7.81 6.95
CA PHE A 99 -13.94 -8.67 6.43
C PHE A 99 -13.45 -10.04 5.92
N SER A 100 -12.13 -10.27 5.86
CA SER A 100 -11.50 -11.44 5.25
C SER A 100 -12.02 -12.78 5.78
N SER A 101 -12.27 -12.90 7.08
CA SER A 101 -12.74 -14.14 7.72
C SER A 101 -14.23 -14.41 7.52
N VAL A 102 -15.03 -13.38 7.25
CA VAL A 102 -16.50 -13.48 7.29
C VAL A 102 -17.16 -13.44 5.92
N LEU A 103 -16.55 -12.76 4.94
CA LEU A 103 -17.25 -12.44 3.69
C LEU A 103 -17.63 -13.68 2.89
N SER A 104 -16.74 -14.67 2.72
CA SER A 104 -17.07 -15.90 1.97
C SER A 104 -18.26 -16.65 2.55
N THR A 105 -18.42 -16.60 3.88
CA THR A 105 -19.58 -17.22 4.53
C THR A 105 -20.86 -16.46 4.21
N VAL A 106 -20.85 -15.13 4.29
CA VAL A 106 -22.02 -14.30 3.94
C VAL A 106 -22.35 -14.43 2.45
N ALA A 107 -21.34 -14.39 1.58
CA ALA A 107 -21.55 -14.51 0.15
C ALA A 107 -22.26 -15.81 -0.24
N ALA A 108 -21.92 -16.93 0.42
CA ALA A 108 -22.60 -18.22 0.23
C ALA A 108 -24.07 -18.22 0.71
N GLU A 109 -24.41 -17.42 1.71
CA GLU A 109 -25.80 -17.28 2.20
C GLU A 109 -26.68 -16.45 1.25
N PHE A 110 -26.07 -15.58 0.43
CA PHE A 110 -26.76 -14.67 -0.48
C PHE A 110 -26.26 -14.84 -1.93
N PRO A 111 -26.52 -15.99 -2.58
CA PRO A 111 -25.97 -16.28 -3.91
C PRO A 111 -26.48 -15.33 -5.02
N GLY A 112 -27.58 -14.62 -4.79
CA GLY A 112 -28.11 -13.60 -5.71
C GLY A 112 -27.52 -12.20 -5.52
N THR A 113 -26.66 -11.99 -4.53
CA THR A 113 -26.00 -10.72 -4.23
C THR A 113 -24.55 -10.78 -4.69
N SER A 114 -24.09 -9.76 -5.40
CA SER A 114 -22.68 -9.59 -5.73
C SER A 114 -21.96 -8.94 -4.55
N PHE A 115 -20.88 -9.55 -4.09
CA PHE A 115 -20.04 -9.02 -3.02
C PHE A 115 -18.72 -8.54 -3.60
N VAL A 116 -18.25 -7.38 -3.14
CA VAL A 116 -16.94 -6.84 -3.48
C VAL A 116 -16.12 -6.76 -2.20
N ILE A 117 -14.86 -7.18 -2.21
CA ILE A 117 -13.94 -7.01 -1.10
C ILE A 117 -12.68 -6.29 -1.54
N ILE A 118 -12.33 -5.24 -0.80
CA ILE A 118 -11.15 -4.42 -1.07
C ILE A 118 -9.98 -4.90 -0.20
N ASP A 119 -8.80 -5.01 -0.82
CA ASP A 119 -7.51 -5.45 -0.26
C ASP A 119 -7.42 -6.93 0.17
N VAL A 120 -8.39 -7.76 -0.22
CA VAL A 120 -8.38 -9.20 0.12
C VAL A 120 -8.65 -10.03 -1.13
N ALA A 121 -7.90 -11.12 -1.28
CA ALA A 121 -8.20 -12.17 -2.25
C ALA A 121 -8.99 -13.29 -1.56
N LEU A 122 -10.22 -13.52 -1.99
CA LEU A 122 -11.09 -14.60 -1.55
C LEU A 122 -11.68 -15.34 -2.76
N ASP A 123 -11.89 -16.64 -2.61
CA ASP A 123 -12.63 -17.44 -3.57
C ASP A 123 -14.14 -17.33 -3.33
N GLY A 124 -14.92 -17.29 -4.42
CA GLY A 124 -16.38 -17.30 -4.38
C GLY A 124 -17.00 -16.99 -5.73
N GLN A 125 -18.15 -17.61 -6.03
CA GLN A 125 -18.83 -17.44 -7.32
C GLN A 125 -19.47 -16.04 -7.49
N ASN A 126 -19.78 -15.37 -6.39
CA ASN A 126 -20.39 -14.04 -6.34
C ASN A 126 -19.50 -13.04 -5.58
N ILE A 127 -18.17 -13.27 -5.58
CA ILE A 127 -17.19 -12.40 -4.93
C ILE A 127 -16.27 -11.79 -5.99
N ASP A 128 -16.21 -10.46 -6.02
CA ASP A 128 -15.18 -9.64 -6.67
C ASP A 128 -14.10 -9.28 -5.64
N SER A 129 -12.92 -9.90 -5.78
CA SER A 129 -11.78 -9.67 -4.90
C SER A 129 -10.84 -8.64 -5.51
N VAL A 130 -10.82 -7.43 -4.94
CA VAL A 130 -10.00 -6.31 -5.42
C VAL A 130 -8.70 -6.28 -4.62
N VAL A 131 -7.57 -6.53 -5.28
CA VAL A 131 -6.23 -6.46 -4.67
C VAL A 131 -5.34 -5.50 -5.41
N PHE A 132 -4.50 -4.76 -4.69
CA PHE A 132 -3.59 -3.77 -5.27
C PHE A 132 -2.14 -4.22 -5.15
N ALA A 133 -1.34 -3.89 -6.17
CA ALA A 133 0.12 -4.01 -6.12
C ALA A 133 0.72 -2.79 -5.40
N SER A 134 0.31 -2.57 -4.15
CA SER A 134 0.67 -1.37 -3.38
C SER A 134 2.17 -1.22 -3.16
N GLU A 135 2.92 -2.32 -3.19
CA GLU A 135 4.38 -2.33 -3.20
C GLU A 135 4.95 -1.54 -4.39
N GLN A 136 4.32 -1.63 -5.58
CA GLN A 136 4.81 -0.94 -6.78
C GLN A 136 4.65 0.58 -6.66
N GLY A 137 3.50 1.05 -6.14
CA GLY A 137 3.31 2.47 -5.83
C GLY A 137 4.27 2.94 -4.73
N SER A 138 4.47 2.10 -3.71
CA SER A 138 5.38 2.41 -2.60
C SER A 138 6.85 2.46 -3.02
N TYR A 139 7.26 1.68 -4.03
CA TYR A 139 8.57 1.84 -4.67
C TYR A 139 8.76 3.24 -5.23
N LEU A 140 7.74 3.79 -5.88
CA LEU A 140 7.78 5.17 -6.37
C LEU A 140 7.86 6.18 -5.20
N ALA A 141 7.16 5.93 -4.09
CA ALA A 141 7.34 6.75 -2.87
C ALA A 141 8.78 6.73 -2.37
N GLY A 142 9.43 5.56 -2.37
CA GLY A 142 10.82 5.41 -1.95
C GLY A 142 11.77 6.21 -2.83
N VAL A 143 11.59 6.11 -4.15
CA VAL A 143 12.36 6.89 -5.12
C VAL A 143 12.17 8.39 -4.91
N ILE A 144 10.92 8.85 -4.74
CA ILE A 144 10.58 10.26 -4.52
C ILE A 144 11.20 10.73 -3.19
N ALA A 145 11.02 10.00 -2.11
CA ALA A 145 11.52 10.36 -0.78
C ALA A 145 13.04 10.43 -0.74
N ALA A 146 13.74 9.43 -1.29
CA ALA A 146 15.21 9.43 -1.34
C ALA A 146 15.76 10.57 -2.21
N THR A 147 15.07 10.93 -3.30
CA THR A 147 15.47 12.05 -4.16
C THR A 147 15.19 13.40 -3.50
N ALA A 148 14.07 13.53 -2.78
CA ALA A 148 13.66 14.76 -2.11
C ALA A 148 14.41 15.01 -0.78
N SER A 149 14.84 13.95 -0.10
CA SER A 149 15.51 14.04 1.19
C SER A 149 16.86 14.75 1.10
N LYS A 150 17.01 15.78 1.94
CA LYS A 150 18.23 16.57 2.13
C LYS A 150 19.12 15.97 3.23
N ASN A 151 18.53 15.32 4.22
CA ASN A 151 19.23 14.74 5.37
C ASN A 151 19.79 13.35 5.10
N GLY A 152 19.35 12.67 4.03
CA GLY A 152 19.69 11.26 3.84
C GLY A 152 18.93 10.33 4.79
N HIS A 153 17.83 10.82 5.39
CA HIS A 153 17.07 10.10 6.41
C HIS A 153 15.57 10.30 6.19
N ILE A 154 14.86 9.21 5.96
CA ILE A 154 13.44 9.19 5.64
C ILE A 154 12.69 8.22 6.55
N GLY A 155 11.38 8.38 6.66
CA GLY A 155 10.52 7.59 7.54
C GLY A 155 9.38 6.89 6.80
N PHE A 156 8.91 5.78 7.37
CA PHE A 156 7.68 5.08 7.02
C PHE A 156 6.83 4.88 8.28
N ILE A 157 5.58 5.33 8.25
CA ILE A 157 4.63 5.10 9.34
C ILE A 157 3.42 4.35 8.77
N GLY A 158 3.32 3.07 9.11
CA GLY A 158 2.17 2.21 8.79
C GLY A 158 1.12 2.22 9.91
N GLY A 159 -0.14 1.97 9.58
CA GLY A 159 -1.20 1.78 10.57
C GLY A 159 -0.96 0.53 11.42
N MET A 160 -1.34 -0.63 10.89
CA MET A 160 -1.15 -1.93 11.56
C MET A 160 0.02 -2.70 10.98
N ASP A 161 0.71 -3.47 11.83
CA ASP A 161 1.72 -4.44 11.38
C ASP A 161 1.08 -5.70 10.77
N ILE A 162 0.66 -5.59 9.52
CA ILE A 162 0.03 -6.65 8.72
C ILE A 162 0.74 -6.84 7.38
N PRO A 163 0.61 -8.01 6.71
CA PRO A 163 1.29 -8.29 5.44
C PRO A 163 1.08 -7.22 4.36
N LEU A 164 -0.11 -6.63 4.28
CA LEU A 164 -0.40 -5.55 3.34
C LEU A 164 0.56 -4.36 3.57
N LEU A 165 0.71 -3.89 4.81
CA LEU A 165 1.53 -2.71 5.10
C LEU A 165 3.03 -3.03 5.07
N ARG A 166 3.42 -4.27 5.35
CA ARG A 166 4.80 -4.74 5.08
C ARG A 166 5.14 -4.72 3.60
N ALA A 167 4.17 -4.91 2.70
CA ALA A 167 4.39 -4.75 1.25
C ALA A 167 4.60 -3.28 0.87
N PHE A 168 3.88 -2.34 1.51
CA PHE A 168 4.14 -0.91 1.35
C PHE A 168 5.57 -0.57 1.80
N GLU A 169 5.95 -1.02 3.00
CA GLU A 169 7.28 -0.80 3.55
C GLU A 169 8.38 -1.37 2.65
N ALA A 170 8.23 -2.62 2.21
CA ALA A 170 9.21 -3.29 1.36
C ALA A 170 9.43 -2.57 0.04
N GLY A 171 8.35 -2.14 -0.63
CA GLY A 171 8.43 -1.33 -1.84
C GLY A 171 9.15 0.00 -1.58
N TYR A 172 8.74 0.72 -0.52
CA TYR A 172 9.36 1.99 -0.13
C TYR A 172 10.86 1.85 0.15
N TRP A 173 11.25 0.82 0.89
CA TRP A 173 12.64 0.53 1.21
C TRP A 173 13.47 0.27 -0.04
N GLN A 174 12.99 -0.63 -0.91
CA GLN A 174 13.68 -0.98 -2.15
C GLN A 174 13.82 0.23 -3.08
N GLY A 175 12.76 1.03 -3.22
CA GLY A 175 12.75 2.24 -4.03
C GLY A 175 13.78 3.26 -3.55
N ALA A 176 13.82 3.51 -2.23
CA ALA A 176 14.75 4.47 -1.65
C ALA A 176 16.22 4.04 -1.79
N VAL A 177 16.52 2.77 -1.48
CA VAL A 177 17.88 2.20 -1.59
C VAL A 177 18.37 2.20 -3.03
N SER A 178 17.47 2.02 -4.01
CA SER A 178 17.84 2.07 -5.44
C SER A 178 18.37 3.43 -5.90
N VAL A 179 17.96 4.51 -5.23
CA VAL A 179 18.41 5.89 -5.51
C VAL A 179 19.62 6.24 -4.65
N ARG A 180 19.57 5.93 -3.36
CA ARG A 180 20.61 6.27 -2.39
C ARG A 180 20.96 5.03 -1.55
N PRO A 181 22.03 4.29 -1.90
CA PRO A 181 22.38 3.03 -1.24
C PRO A 181 22.70 3.14 0.26
N ASP A 182 22.98 4.34 0.76
CA ASP A 182 23.30 4.67 2.15
C ASP A 182 22.19 5.46 2.87
N ILE A 183 20.98 5.54 2.28
CA ILE A 183 19.83 6.19 2.91
C ILE A 183 19.48 5.54 4.26
N VAL A 184 19.22 6.37 5.26
CA VAL A 184 18.66 5.91 6.54
C VAL A 184 17.14 5.88 6.43
N ILE A 185 16.52 4.75 6.77
CA ILE A 185 15.06 4.58 6.75
C ILE A 185 14.59 4.15 8.13
N ASP A 186 13.73 4.92 8.77
CA ASP A 186 13.05 4.49 9.99
C ASP A 186 11.64 4.02 9.67
N SER A 187 11.22 2.93 10.30
CA SER A 187 9.89 2.36 10.13
C SER A 187 9.20 2.24 11.48
N SER A 188 7.92 2.57 11.51
CA SER A 188 7.06 2.41 12.68
C SER A 188 5.68 1.95 12.24
N TYR A 189 5.07 1.12 13.07
CA TYR A 189 3.66 0.75 12.98
C TYR A 189 2.94 1.30 14.19
N LEU A 190 1.77 1.92 14.00
CA LEU A 190 1.00 2.52 15.10
C LEU A 190 0.39 1.47 16.02
N GLY A 191 0.07 0.29 15.50
CA GLY A 191 -0.48 -0.82 16.24
C GLY A 191 -0.01 -2.18 15.71
N ASP A 192 -0.23 -3.21 16.51
CA ASP A 192 -0.01 -4.58 16.06
C ASP A 192 -1.03 -4.99 14.97
N GLY A 193 -0.88 -6.20 14.44
CA GLY A 193 -1.73 -6.72 13.38
C GLY A 193 -3.19 -7.00 13.77
N SER A 194 -3.58 -6.74 15.03
CA SER A 194 -4.95 -6.93 15.54
C SER A 194 -5.63 -5.62 15.97
N ASP A 195 -4.88 -4.54 16.19
CA ASP A 195 -5.41 -3.26 16.64
C ASP A 195 -5.90 -2.38 15.47
N ALA A 196 -7.09 -2.65 14.96
CA ALA A 196 -7.72 -1.84 13.92
C ALA A 196 -8.20 -0.45 14.38
N SER A 197 -8.04 -0.10 15.67
CA SER A 197 -8.35 1.27 16.13
C SER A 197 -7.33 2.28 15.60
N VAL A 198 -6.10 1.86 15.31
CA VAL A 198 -4.98 2.74 14.92
C VAL A 198 -5.16 3.45 13.57
N TRP A 199 -6.13 3.03 12.74
CA TRP A 199 -6.50 3.74 11.51
C TRP A 199 -7.15 5.11 11.76
N ASN A 200 -7.60 5.36 12.99
CA ASN A 200 -8.29 6.60 13.41
C ASN A 200 -7.69 7.20 14.71
N ARG A 201 -6.35 7.15 14.84
CA ARG A 201 -5.55 7.63 15.97
C ARG A 201 -4.48 8.65 15.54
N PRO A 202 -4.89 9.85 15.07
CA PRO A 202 -3.95 10.89 14.66
C PRO A 202 -3.00 11.33 15.79
N ASP A 203 -3.41 11.20 17.04
CA ASP A 203 -2.57 11.49 18.20
C ASP A 203 -1.36 10.55 18.31
N LEU A 204 -1.53 9.25 18.03
CA LEU A 204 -0.43 8.28 18.00
C LEU A 204 0.48 8.55 16.79
N ALA A 205 -0.13 8.85 15.64
CA ALA A 205 0.61 9.12 14.42
C ALA A 205 1.45 10.40 14.50
N ALA A 206 0.93 11.44 15.16
CA ALA A 206 1.69 12.67 15.44
C ALA A 206 2.89 12.42 16.35
N GLN A 207 2.75 11.54 17.35
CA GLN A 207 3.86 11.16 18.23
C GLN A 207 4.95 10.40 17.47
N ALA A 208 4.57 9.42 16.65
CA ALA A 208 5.50 8.68 15.80
C ALA A 208 6.24 9.61 14.83
N ALA A 209 5.52 10.50 14.15
CA ALA A 209 6.12 11.49 13.24
C ALA A 209 7.07 12.45 13.96
N SER A 210 6.68 12.95 15.13
CA SER A 210 7.53 13.82 15.96
C SER A 210 8.84 13.14 16.36
N SER A 211 8.78 11.84 16.69
CA SER A 211 9.97 11.03 17.00
C SER A 211 10.91 10.91 15.79
N MET A 212 10.35 10.63 14.60
CA MET A 212 11.11 10.55 13.35
C MET A 212 11.75 11.89 12.97
N ILE A 213 11.00 13.00 13.09
CA ILE A 213 11.51 14.36 12.86
C ILE A 213 12.65 14.67 13.83
N GLY A 214 12.50 14.33 15.12
CA GLY A 214 13.55 14.47 16.13
C GLY A 214 14.81 13.65 15.81
N SER A 215 14.64 12.52 15.14
CA SER A 215 15.71 11.65 14.64
C SER A 215 16.28 12.09 13.28
N ARG A 216 15.83 13.25 12.76
CA ARG A 216 16.26 13.90 11.51
C ARG A 216 15.63 13.36 10.21
N CYS A 217 14.56 12.57 10.29
CA CYS A 217 13.75 12.28 9.10
C CYS A 217 13.20 13.58 8.50
N ASP A 218 13.36 13.76 7.19
CA ASP A 218 12.84 14.93 6.47
C ASP A 218 11.76 14.60 5.42
N VAL A 219 11.58 13.32 5.09
CA VAL A 219 10.43 12.85 4.30
C VAL A 219 9.81 11.64 5.00
N ILE A 220 8.51 11.70 5.29
CA ILE A 220 7.77 10.61 5.95
C ILE A 220 6.67 10.09 5.03
N TYR A 221 6.71 8.80 4.72
CA TYR A 221 5.63 8.10 4.01
C TYR A 221 4.58 7.63 5.02
N ALA A 222 3.36 8.15 4.88
CA ALA A 222 2.24 7.96 5.80
C ALA A 222 1.23 6.97 5.22
N ALA A 223 1.21 5.74 5.75
CA ALA A 223 0.33 4.65 5.33
C ALA A 223 -0.58 4.19 6.49
N ALA A 224 -1.28 5.16 7.12
CA ALA A 224 -2.05 4.95 8.34
C ALA A 224 -3.53 5.42 8.23
N GLY A 225 -4.07 5.55 7.02
CA GLY A 225 -5.47 5.93 6.80
C GLY A 225 -5.81 7.31 7.38
N GLY A 226 -6.90 7.43 8.12
CA GLY A 226 -7.31 8.69 8.77
C GLY A 226 -6.27 9.26 9.73
N SER A 227 -5.44 8.41 10.34
CA SER A 227 -4.32 8.82 11.20
C SER A 227 -3.24 9.61 10.47
N ASN A 228 -3.18 9.59 9.14
CA ASN A 228 -2.25 10.41 8.34
C ASN A 228 -2.34 11.91 8.68
N THR A 229 -3.54 12.38 9.07
CA THR A 229 -3.76 13.76 9.53
C THR A 229 -2.80 14.18 10.65
N GLY A 230 -2.51 13.29 11.60
CA GLY A 230 -1.58 13.54 12.69
C GLY A 230 -0.12 13.67 12.24
N ILE A 231 0.29 12.86 11.25
CA ILE A 231 1.64 12.93 10.66
C ILE A 231 1.81 14.27 9.94
N PHE A 232 0.80 14.68 9.17
CA PHE A 232 0.84 15.93 8.43
C PHE A 232 0.85 17.15 9.36
N GLN A 233 0.06 17.09 10.44
CA GLN A 233 0.07 18.13 11.46
C GLN A 233 1.43 18.23 12.15
N ALA A 234 2.05 17.12 12.55
CA ALA A 234 3.36 17.12 13.20
C ALA A 234 4.46 17.70 12.29
N LEU A 235 4.46 17.36 11.00
CA LEU A 235 5.39 17.94 10.02
C LEU A 235 5.15 19.45 9.85
N LYS A 236 3.89 19.89 9.77
CA LYS A 236 3.54 21.31 9.69
C LYS A 236 4.02 22.07 10.91
N ASP A 237 3.72 21.58 12.11
CA ASP A 237 4.12 22.21 13.38
C ASP A 237 5.65 22.25 13.54
N ALA A 238 6.35 21.28 12.97
CA ALA A 238 7.81 21.28 12.92
C ALA A 238 8.40 22.26 11.90
N GLY A 239 7.59 23.03 11.16
CA GLY A 239 8.01 24.04 10.18
C GLY A 239 7.86 23.61 8.71
N GLY A 240 7.32 22.41 8.45
CA GLY A 240 6.86 21.96 7.15
C GLY A 240 7.87 22.11 6.02
N SER A 241 7.35 22.43 4.84
CA SER A 241 8.11 22.52 3.59
C SER A 241 9.21 23.57 3.60
N GLU A 242 9.08 24.64 4.40
CA GLU A 242 10.12 25.66 4.58
C GLU A 242 11.40 25.08 5.19
N ARG A 243 11.25 24.07 6.06
CA ARG A 243 12.38 23.29 6.62
C ARG A 243 12.72 22.06 5.79
N GLY A 244 12.09 21.87 4.64
CA GLY A 244 12.23 20.70 3.79
C GLY A 244 11.58 19.44 4.36
N LEU A 245 10.66 19.59 5.31
CA LEU A 245 9.89 18.48 5.88
C LEU A 245 8.68 18.18 5.00
N TRP A 246 8.59 16.94 4.54
CA TRP A 246 7.56 16.51 3.60
C TRP A 246 6.86 15.22 4.04
N ALA A 247 5.58 15.14 3.73
CA ALA A 247 4.80 13.92 3.78
C ALA A 247 4.60 13.34 2.37
N ILE A 248 4.56 12.01 2.29
CA ILE A 248 3.95 11.29 1.18
C ILE A 248 2.68 10.64 1.73
N GLY A 249 1.51 10.97 1.19
CA GLY A 249 0.23 10.37 1.60
C GLY A 249 -0.08 9.04 0.90
N THR A 250 -1.22 8.42 1.23
CA THR A 250 -1.68 7.16 0.62
C THR A 250 -3.14 7.19 0.21
N ASP A 251 -3.48 6.26 -0.69
CA ASP A 251 -4.79 5.91 -1.23
C ASP A 251 -5.40 7.00 -2.14
N SER A 252 -5.58 8.21 -1.61
CA SER A 252 -6.15 9.36 -2.31
C SER A 252 -5.13 10.49 -2.52
N ASP A 253 -5.44 11.42 -3.41
CA ASP A 253 -4.69 12.67 -3.55
C ASP A 253 -4.94 13.59 -2.33
N GLN A 254 -4.17 13.35 -1.28
CA GLN A 254 -4.31 14.00 0.02
C GLN A 254 -3.95 15.48 -0.01
N TYR A 255 -3.28 15.96 -1.07
CA TYR A 255 -3.05 17.39 -1.30
C TYR A 255 -4.35 18.15 -1.64
N ASN A 256 -5.25 17.50 -2.38
CA ASN A 256 -6.53 18.07 -2.80
C ASN A 256 -7.72 17.67 -1.91
N ALA A 257 -7.51 16.78 -0.93
CA ALA A 257 -8.55 16.39 0.01
C ALA A 257 -9.03 17.59 0.86
N PRO A 258 -10.31 17.99 0.79
CA PRO A 258 -10.81 19.19 1.46
C PRO A 258 -10.56 19.22 2.98
N GLN A 259 -10.71 18.07 3.65
CA GLN A 259 -10.47 17.93 5.09
C GLN A 259 -8.99 18.07 5.48
N LEU A 260 -8.07 17.97 4.52
CA LEU A 260 -6.63 18.14 4.73
C LEU A 260 -6.14 19.53 4.31
N ALA A 261 -7.05 20.44 3.93
CA ALA A 261 -6.67 21.77 3.44
C ALA A 261 -5.78 22.56 4.41
N ALA A 262 -5.93 22.34 5.72
CA ALA A 262 -5.12 22.98 6.75
C ALA A 262 -3.66 22.47 6.79
N VAL A 263 -3.37 21.30 6.23
CA VAL A 263 -2.04 20.65 6.27
C VAL A 263 -1.51 20.30 4.88
N LYS A 264 -2.25 20.58 3.80
CA LYS A 264 -1.88 20.20 2.42
C LYS A 264 -0.50 20.68 1.97
N GLU A 265 -0.02 21.78 2.54
CA GLU A 265 1.27 22.38 2.21
C GLU A 265 2.48 21.51 2.56
N VAL A 266 2.33 20.53 3.47
CA VAL A 266 3.38 19.53 3.76
C VAL A 266 3.23 18.24 2.96
N VAL A 267 2.13 18.05 2.21
CA VAL A 267 1.91 16.85 1.39
C VAL A 267 2.63 17.04 0.05
N LEU A 268 3.79 16.41 -0.11
CA LEU A 268 4.59 16.49 -1.34
C LEU A 268 3.91 15.75 -2.50
N THR A 269 3.36 14.57 -2.21
CA THR A 269 2.60 13.72 -3.14
C THR A 269 1.82 12.69 -2.33
N SER A 270 1.02 11.87 -2.99
CA SER A 270 0.37 10.70 -2.41
C SER A 270 0.52 9.50 -3.33
N ILE A 271 0.79 8.33 -2.76
CA ILE A 271 0.67 7.07 -3.51
C ILE A 271 -0.80 6.74 -3.65
N LEU A 272 -1.26 6.72 -4.90
CA LEU A 272 -2.65 6.49 -5.24
C LEU A 272 -2.92 5.00 -5.26
N LYS A 273 -4.00 4.60 -4.60
CA LYS A 273 -4.61 3.27 -4.71
C LYS A 273 -6.00 3.47 -5.30
N ARG A 274 -6.24 2.99 -6.51
CA ARG A 274 -7.46 3.30 -7.28
C ARG A 274 -8.68 2.49 -6.84
N VAL A 275 -8.99 2.56 -5.54
CA VAL A 275 -10.21 2.01 -4.93
C VAL A 275 -11.45 2.64 -5.55
N ASP A 276 -11.37 3.93 -5.88
CA ASP A 276 -12.40 4.66 -6.62
C ASP A 276 -12.75 3.96 -7.94
N VAL A 277 -11.74 3.57 -8.71
CA VAL A 277 -11.92 2.87 -9.99
C VAL A 277 -12.50 1.48 -9.78
N ALA A 278 -11.97 0.72 -8.82
CA ALA A 278 -12.46 -0.62 -8.56
C ALA A 278 -13.94 -0.64 -8.12
N VAL A 279 -14.33 0.25 -7.21
CA VAL A 279 -15.72 0.39 -6.76
C VAL A 279 -16.63 0.84 -7.91
N TYR A 280 -16.18 1.81 -8.71
CA TYR A 280 -16.91 2.26 -9.90
C TYR A 280 -17.12 1.12 -10.91
N GLU A 281 -16.08 0.35 -11.22
CA GLU A 281 -16.13 -0.79 -12.15
C GLU A 281 -17.11 -1.87 -11.66
N ALA A 282 -17.08 -2.20 -10.36
CA ALA A 282 -17.98 -3.18 -9.77
C ALA A 282 -19.46 -2.75 -9.84
N ILE A 283 -19.76 -1.48 -9.56
CA ILE A 283 -21.12 -0.94 -9.64
C ILE A 283 -21.63 -0.97 -11.09
N LEU A 284 -20.79 -0.58 -12.06
CA LEU A 284 -21.17 -0.64 -13.47
C LEU A 284 -21.36 -2.08 -13.97
N GLY A 285 -20.55 -3.03 -13.51
CA GLY A 285 -20.73 -4.45 -13.81
C GLY A 285 -22.12 -4.94 -13.38
N VAL A 286 -22.52 -4.67 -12.14
CA VAL A 286 -23.85 -5.02 -11.63
C VAL A 286 -24.96 -4.31 -12.40
N SER A 287 -24.81 -3.00 -12.68
CA SER A 287 -25.78 -2.22 -13.44
C SER A 287 -26.06 -2.82 -14.84
N LYS A 288 -25.04 -3.40 -15.46
CA LYS A 288 -25.11 -4.03 -16.78
C LYS A 288 -25.55 -5.51 -16.74
N GLY A 289 -25.85 -6.04 -15.55
CA GLY A 289 -26.15 -7.47 -15.37
C GLY A 289 -24.94 -8.38 -15.61
N GLN A 290 -23.73 -7.84 -15.51
CA GLN A 290 -22.46 -8.52 -15.71
C GLN A 290 -21.54 -8.28 -14.50
N PRO A 291 -21.91 -8.79 -13.30
CA PRO A 291 -21.10 -8.60 -12.10
C PRO A 291 -19.70 -9.20 -12.29
N VAL A 292 -18.70 -8.47 -11.82
CA VAL A 292 -17.31 -8.93 -11.79
C VAL A 292 -17.16 -9.96 -10.67
N THR A 293 -16.33 -10.98 -10.89
CA THR A 293 -16.02 -12.01 -9.89
C THR A 293 -14.55 -12.44 -10.01
N GLY A 294 -14.07 -13.17 -9.00
CA GLY A 294 -12.68 -13.62 -8.92
C GLY A 294 -11.72 -12.52 -8.49
N VAL A 295 -10.42 -12.76 -8.64
CA VAL A 295 -9.37 -11.84 -8.18
C VAL A 295 -9.01 -10.84 -9.27
N GLN A 296 -9.25 -9.56 -8.98
CA GLN A 296 -8.89 -8.40 -9.79
C GLN A 296 -7.64 -7.74 -9.20
N ARG A 297 -6.50 -7.91 -9.88
CA ARG A 297 -5.26 -7.22 -9.49
C ARG A 297 -5.14 -5.87 -10.18
N TYR A 298 -4.92 -4.83 -9.37
CA TYR A 298 -4.74 -3.44 -9.76
C TYR A 298 -3.29 -3.04 -9.49
N ASP A 299 -2.48 -3.07 -10.55
CA ASP A 299 -1.06 -2.76 -10.49
C ASP A 299 -0.72 -1.47 -11.24
N LEU A 300 0.56 -1.12 -11.32
CA LEU A 300 1.00 0.10 -11.98
C LEU A 300 0.73 0.05 -13.50
N ALA A 301 0.80 -1.15 -14.11
CA ALA A 301 0.54 -1.33 -15.55
C ALA A 301 -0.95 -1.14 -15.90
N ARG A 302 -1.86 -1.54 -15.00
CA ARG A 302 -3.30 -1.28 -15.09
C ARG A 302 -3.68 0.13 -14.61
N GLY A 303 -2.73 0.94 -14.14
CA GLY A 303 -3.01 2.24 -13.54
C GLY A 303 -3.80 2.14 -12.22
N GLY A 304 -3.77 0.97 -11.59
CA GLY A 304 -4.41 0.67 -10.32
C GLY A 304 -3.68 1.23 -9.11
N VAL A 305 -2.37 1.45 -9.26
CA VAL A 305 -1.55 2.23 -8.33
C VAL A 305 -0.74 3.27 -9.08
N GLY A 306 -0.29 4.32 -8.39
CA GLY A 306 0.51 5.39 -8.97
C GLY A 306 0.84 6.45 -7.94
N TYR A 307 1.12 7.67 -8.38
CA TYR A 307 1.37 8.80 -7.48
C TYR A 307 0.67 10.07 -7.98
N ALA A 308 0.27 10.94 -7.05
CA ALA A 308 -0.42 12.19 -7.34
C ALA A 308 0.58 13.30 -7.74
N THR A 309 0.21 14.13 -8.73
CA THR A 309 1.06 15.22 -9.23
C THR A 309 0.52 16.62 -8.88
N SER A 310 -0.40 16.69 -7.93
CA SER A 310 -1.18 17.91 -7.65
C SER A 310 -0.37 19.01 -6.96
N ASN A 311 0.60 18.64 -6.13
CA ASN A 311 1.54 19.60 -5.57
C ASN A 311 2.68 19.87 -6.55
N LYS A 312 2.81 21.13 -6.99
CA LYS A 312 3.89 21.56 -7.89
C LYS A 312 5.29 21.36 -7.31
N ALA A 313 5.42 21.27 -5.98
CA ALA A 313 6.70 20.97 -5.32
C ALA A 313 7.28 19.59 -5.70
N LEU A 314 6.46 18.69 -6.26
CA LEU A 314 6.89 17.38 -6.73
C LEU A 314 7.73 17.43 -8.01
N ALA A 315 7.59 18.49 -8.83
CA ALA A 315 8.16 18.57 -10.16
C ALA A 315 9.65 18.16 -10.28
N PRO A 316 10.55 18.53 -9.35
CA PRO A 316 11.95 18.12 -9.40
C PRO A 316 12.20 16.60 -9.28
N TYR A 317 11.23 15.84 -8.76
CA TYR A 317 11.38 14.42 -8.41
C TYR A 317 10.61 13.48 -9.36
N GLN A 318 9.73 14.03 -10.21
CA GLN A 318 8.85 13.25 -11.09
C GLN A 318 9.61 12.38 -12.07
N THR A 319 10.66 12.91 -12.72
CA THR A 319 11.40 12.15 -13.73
C THR A 319 12.01 10.86 -13.17
N ALA A 320 12.51 10.87 -11.94
CA ALA A 320 13.04 9.68 -11.29
C ALA A 320 11.93 8.65 -11.03
N ALA A 321 10.77 9.10 -10.53
CA ALA A 321 9.59 8.26 -10.30
C ALA A 321 9.04 7.67 -11.61
N ASP A 322 8.92 8.48 -12.67
CA ASP A 322 8.42 8.02 -13.97
C ASP A 322 9.34 6.99 -14.61
N THR A 323 10.65 7.18 -14.50
CA THR A 323 11.65 6.21 -14.97
C THR A 323 11.53 4.89 -14.20
N ALA A 324 11.37 4.95 -12.88
CA ALA A 324 11.14 3.77 -12.06
C ALA A 324 9.84 3.07 -12.44
N ALA A 325 8.76 3.82 -12.65
CA ALA A 325 7.46 3.31 -13.07
C ALA A 325 7.55 2.54 -14.39
N GLN A 326 8.21 3.12 -15.40
CA GLN A 326 8.44 2.46 -16.69
C GLN A 326 9.23 1.15 -16.54
N ARG A 327 10.25 1.13 -15.68
CA ARG A 327 11.04 -0.09 -15.44
C ARG A 327 10.25 -1.17 -14.70
N ILE A 328 9.34 -0.79 -13.80
CA ILE A 328 8.44 -1.74 -13.13
C ILE A 328 7.46 -2.31 -14.17
N THR A 329 6.79 -1.46 -14.96
CA THR A 329 5.78 -1.93 -15.93
C THR A 329 6.39 -2.71 -17.09
N SER A 330 7.66 -2.46 -17.45
CA SER A 330 8.39 -3.25 -18.44
C SER A 330 9.00 -4.55 -17.88
N GLY A 331 8.79 -4.86 -16.59
CA GLY A 331 9.38 -6.04 -15.93
C GLY A 331 10.88 -5.95 -15.64
N GLY A 332 11.49 -4.77 -15.81
CA GLY A 332 12.90 -4.53 -15.48
C GLY A 332 13.17 -4.35 -13.99
N ILE A 333 12.12 -4.18 -13.18
CA ILE A 333 12.16 -4.17 -11.72
C ILE A 333 11.01 -5.03 -11.19
N THR A 334 11.36 -6.11 -10.49
CA THR A 334 10.41 -6.83 -9.62
C THR A 334 10.49 -6.21 -8.23
N VAL A 335 9.35 -5.73 -7.73
CA VAL A 335 9.27 -5.02 -6.45
C VAL A 335 9.09 -6.02 -5.30
N ALA A 336 9.80 -5.79 -4.20
CA ALA A 336 9.69 -6.60 -2.99
C ALA A 336 8.30 -6.45 -2.33
N THR A 337 7.72 -7.57 -1.90
CA THR A 337 6.38 -7.62 -1.31
C THR A 337 6.37 -7.83 0.20
N ALA A 338 7.53 -8.10 0.80
CA ALA A 338 7.67 -8.22 2.23
C ALA A 338 9.07 -7.79 2.68
N ILE A 339 9.15 -7.32 3.91
CA ILE A 339 10.39 -7.00 4.60
C ILE A 339 10.34 -7.59 6.00
N ARG A 340 11.46 -8.17 6.45
CA ARG A 340 11.62 -8.68 7.80
C ARG A 340 12.74 -7.95 8.52
N HIS A 341 12.48 -7.47 9.73
CA HIS A 341 13.48 -6.81 10.57
C HIS A 341 13.96 -7.76 11.65
N LEU A 342 15.28 -7.97 11.69
CA LEU A 342 15.95 -8.80 12.69
C LEU A 342 16.92 -7.98 13.52
N THR A 343 17.19 -8.48 14.71
CA THR A 343 18.12 -7.92 15.68
C THR A 343 19.11 -8.98 16.15
N ALA A 344 20.01 -8.63 17.06
CA ALA A 344 20.91 -9.59 17.68
C ALA A 344 20.18 -10.78 18.36
N ALA A 345 18.93 -10.60 18.80
CA ALA A 345 18.12 -11.64 19.43
C ALA A 345 17.77 -12.80 18.48
N ASP A 346 17.82 -12.57 17.16
CA ASP A 346 17.45 -13.57 16.15
C ASP A 346 18.62 -14.48 15.74
N THR A 347 19.80 -14.31 16.34
CA THR A 347 20.96 -15.16 16.04
C THR A 347 20.67 -16.63 16.38
N GLY A 348 21.10 -17.54 15.51
CA GLY A 348 20.85 -18.98 15.63
C GLY A 348 19.46 -19.43 15.18
N THR A 349 18.57 -18.51 14.78
CA THR A 349 17.23 -18.87 14.29
C THR A 349 17.23 -19.25 12.81
N ALA A 350 16.10 -19.82 12.37
CA ALA A 350 15.81 -20.09 10.97
C ALA A 350 14.69 -19.18 10.46
N VAL A 351 14.86 -18.63 9.27
CA VAL A 351 13.92 -17.71 8.63
C VAL A 351 13.60 -18.18 7.22
N SER A 352 12.31 -18.20 6.89
CA SER A 352 11.83 -18.45 5.53
C SER A 352 11.51 -17.12 4.86
N LEU A 353 11.97 -16.94 3.64
CA LEU A 353 11.70 -15.79 2.77
C LEU A 353 11.21 -16.29 1.41
N LYS A 354 10.41 -15.49 0.72
CA LYS A 354 10.14 -15.70 -0.71
C LYS A 354 11.16 -14.96 -1.55
N THR A 355 11.34 -15.41 -2.79
CA THR A 355 12.17 -14.75 -3.78
C THR A 355 11.74 -13.28 -3.91
N GLY A 356 12.69 -12.36 -3.76
CA GLY A 356 12.46 -10.92 -3.81
C GLY A 356 12.18 -10.25 -2.47
N ASP A 357 11.87 -10.98 -1.40
CA ASP A 357 11.66 -10.42 -0.06
C ASP A 357 12.93 -9.72 0.47
N LEU A 358 12.72 -8.69 1.28
CA LEU A 358 13.79 -7.98 1.97
C LEU A 358 13.99 -8.50 3.40
N LEU A 359 15.23 -8.41 3.85
CA LEU A 359 15.64 -8.73 5.21
C LEU A 359 16.55 -7.63 5.71
N THR A 360 16.28 -7.08 6.89
CA THR A 360 17.21 -6.18 7.57
C THR A 360 17.75 -6.83 8.83
N VAL A 361 19.01 -6.59 9.14
CA VAL A 361 19.65 -7.02 10.38
C VAL A 361 20.27 -5.81 11.06
N THR A 362 19.77 -5.44 12.23
CA THR A 362 20.28 -4.30 13.02
C THR A 362 21.06 -4.81 14.24
N LEU A 363 22.35 -4.47 14.31
CA LEU A 363 23.27 -4.94 15.35
C LEU A 363 23.98 -3.78 16.04
N SER A 364 23.96 -3.76 17.36
CA SER A 364 24.62 -2.73 18.15
C SER A 364 26.14 -2.73 17.97
N VAL A 365 26.74 -1.55 18.06
CA VAL A 365 28.18 -1.31 17.99
C VAL A 365 28.59 -0.29 19.05
N ASN A 366 29.77 -0.48 19.62
CA ASN A 366 30.44 0.56 20.42
C ASN A 366 31.50 1.23 19.55
N ALA A 367 31.17 2.42 19.05
CA ALA A 367 31.99 3.17 18.10
C ALA A 367 33.38 3.54 18.63
N SER A 368 33.58 3.57 19.96
CA SER A 368 34.87 3.92 20.58
C SER A 368 35.91 2.80 20.59
N THR A 369 35.52 1.56 20.25
CA THR A 369 36.37 0.37 20.45
C THR A 369 37.16 -0.06 19.21
N GLY A 370 36.85 0.53 18.05
CA GLY A 370 37.43 0.17 16.75
C GLY A 370 36.85 -1.10 16.11
N TYR A 371 35.88 -1.75 16.77
CA TYR A 371 35.17 -2.89 16.22
C TYR A 371 34.06 -2.45 15.26
N SER A 372 33.86 -3.20 14.18
CA SER A 372 32.73 -3.00 13.27
C SER A 372 32.13 -4.33 12.83
N TRP A 373 30.86 -4.31 12.45
CA TRP A 373 30.19 -5.44 11.82
C TRP A 373 30.52 -5.51 10.34
N SER A 374 30.67 -6.73 9.82
CA SER A 374 30.89 -6.99 8.39
C SER A 374 30.31 -8.34 8.00
N VAL A 375 29.90 -8.47 6.73
CA VAL A 375 29.47 -9.76 6.16
C VAL A 375 30.67 -10.69 6.01
N ALA A 376 30.58 -11.87 6.62
CA ALA A 376 31.62 -12.90 6.56
C ALA A 376 31.23 -14.11 5.71
N GLY A 377 29.96 -14.25 5.34
CA GLY A 377 29.48 -15.34 4.48
C GLY A 377 27.97 -15.41 4.39
N GLY A 378 27.49 -16.28 3.50
CA GLY A 378 26.06 -16.53 3.29
C GLY A 378 25.39 -15.62 2.25
N THR A 379 26.14 -14.69 1.65
CA THR A 379 25.71 -13.90 0.50
C THR A 379 26.13 -14.55 -0.82
N GLY A 380 25.34 -14.35 -1.88
CA GLY A 380 25.46 -15.01 -3.17
C GLY A 380 24.14 -14.96 -3.94
N GLU A 381 23.84 -16.00 -4.73
CA GLU A 381 22.60 -16.02 -5.53
C GLU A 381 21.32 -16.19 -4.69
N VAL A 382 21.41 -16.83 -3.52
CA VAL A 382 20.25 -17.06 -2.62
C VAL A 382 19.92 -15.81 -1.81
N LEU A 383 20.93 -15.05 -1.39
CA LEU A 383 20.77 -13.83 -0.60
C LEU A 383 21.85 -12.84 -1.01
N SER A 384 21.48 -11.62 -1.35
CA SER A 384 22.43 -10.57 -1.76
C SER A 384 22.29 -9.35 -0.87
N GLU A 385 23.37 -8.59 -0.67
CA GLU A 385 23.29 -7.29 0.01
C GLU A 385 22.53 -6.29 -0.88
N GLU A 386 21.59 -5.57 -0.28
CA GLU A 386 20.78 -4.54 -0.94
C GLU A 386 21.20 -3.17 -0.40
N GLY A 387 22.01 -2.44 -1.15
CA GLY A 387 22.59 -1.17 -0.68
C GLY A 387 23.84 -1.35 0.18
N LYS A 388 24.14 -0.35 1.02
CA LYS A 388 25.30 -0.35 1.94
C LYS A 388 24.84 -0.57 3.37
N ALA A 389 25.73 -1.10 4.21
CA ALA A 389 25.52 -1.10 5.65
C ALA A 389 25.44 0.35 6.17
N VAL A 390 24.38 0.68 6.89
CA VAL A 390 24.10 2.02 7.40
C VAL A 390 24.40 2.07 8.90
N TYR A 391 25.18 3.06 9.32
CA TYR A 391 25.39 3.35 10.74
C TYR A 391 24.25 4.23 11.28
N LEU A 392 23.62 3.78 12.35
CA LEU A 392 22.57 4.47 13.08
C LEU A 392 23.17 4.98 14.40
N PRO A 393 23.35 6.30 14.57
CA PRO A 393 23.85 6.85 15.82
C PRO A 393 22.84 6.57 16.95
N GLY A 394 23.34 6.29 18.16
CA GLY A 394 22.48 6.18 19.33
C GLY A 394 21.90 7.52 19.77
N SER A 395 20.97 7.49 20.71
CA SER A 395 20.25 8.66 21.22
C SER A 395 21.13 9.65 22.00
N SER A 396 22.35 9.26 22.39
CA SER A 396 23.29 10.11 23.13
C SER A 396 24.28 10.81 22.19
N SER A 397 24.39 12.13 22.34
CA SER A 397 25.41 12.95 21.67
C SER A 397 26.78 12.88 22.33
N ALA A 398 26.94 12.09 23.40
CA ALA A 398 28.22 11.90 24.06
C ALA A 398 29.25 11.19 23.15
N ILE A 399 30.51 11.61 23.23
CA ILE A 399 31.62 10.96 22.52
C ILE A 399 31.72 9.50 22.98
N GLY A 400 31.67 8.57 22.03
CA GLY A 400 31.72 7.13 22.30
C GLY A 400 30.37 6.49 22.60
N SER A 401 29.25 7.19 22.35
CA SER A 401 27.92 6.58 22.45
C SER A 401 27.79 5.35 21.56
N SER A 402 27.02 4.37 22.04
CA SER A 402 26.68 3.19 21.25
C SER A 402 25.83 3.61 20.04
N GLY A 403 26.01 2.92 18.93
CA GLY A 403 25.12 3.01 17.78
C GLY A 403 24.75 1.61 17.32
N SER A 404 24.21 1.50 16.11
CA SER A 404 23.94 0.22 15.46
C SER A 404 24.35 0.26 14.00
N TYR A 405 24.71 -0.88 13.43
CA TYR A 405 24.74 -1.06 11.98
C TYR A 405 23.48 -1.76 11.53
N ARG A 406 22.87 -1.28 10.45
CA ARG A 406 21.79 -1.96 9.73
C ARG A 406 22.31 -2.44 8.39
N PHE A 407 22.18 -3.75 8.17
CA PHE A 407 22.41 -4.40 6.89
C PHE A 407 21.07 -4.69 6.25
N THR A 408 20.94 -4.47 4.95
CA THR A 408 19.76 -4.86 4.17
C THR A 408 20.18 -5.92 3.17
N PHE A 409 19.36 -6.95 3.04
CA PHE A 409 19.56 -8.06 2.11
C PHE A 409 18.29 -8.29 1.31
N ARG A 410 18.46 -8.90 0.13
CA ARG A 410 17.39 -9.33 -0.74
C ARG A 410 17.51 -10.83 -1.00
N ALA A 411 16.40 -11.53 -0.80
CA ALA A 411 16.26 -12.93 -1.18
C ALA A 411 16.30 -13.06 -2.70
N GLY A 412 17.24 -13.84 -3.20
CA GLY A 412 17.44 -14.12 -4.62
C GLY A 412 16.76 -15.43 -5.01
N LYS A 413 17.53 -16.40 -5.53
CA LYS A 413 17.01 -17.68 -5.99
C LYS A 413 16.59 -18.59 -4.82
N PRO A 414 15.62 -19.50 -5.04
CA PRO A 414 15.29 -20.52 -4.06
C PRO A 414 16.51 -21.34 -3.64
N GLY A 415 16.63 -21.60 -2.34
CA GLY A 415 17.77 -22.31 -1.79
C GLY A 415 17.95 -22.10 -0.29
N LEU A 416 18.95 -22.76 0.28
CA LEU A 416 19.35 -22.60 1.67
C LEU A 416 20.67 -21.84 1.74
N THR A 417 20.77 -20.89 2.67
CA THR A 417 22.04 -20.21 2.98
C THR A 417 22.14 -19.93 4.48
N THR A 418 23.35 -19.72 4.97
CA THR A 418 23.60 -19.30 6.35
C THR A 418 24.31 -17.96 6.34
N LEU A 419 23.55 -16.89 6.60
CA LEU A 419 24.10 -15.54 6.73
C LEU A 419 24.98 -15.49 7.99
N ARG A 420 26.20 -14.99 7.82
CA ARG A 420 27.14 -14.77 8.92
C ARG A 420 27.65 -13.33 8.89
N LEU A 421 27.37 -12.59 9.96
CA LEU A 421 27.95 -11.28 10.24
C LEU A 421 28.95 -11.42 11.40
N VAL A 422 30.09 -10.74 11.30
CA VAL A 422 31.14 -10.79 12.33
C VAL A 422 31.49 -9.40 12.83
N TYR A 423 31.68 -9.30 14.14
CA TYR A 423 32.09 -8.09 14.83
C TYR A 423 33.57 -8.20 15.20
N LYS A 424 34.43 -7.48 14.48
CA LYS A 424 35.89 -7.51 14.69
C LYS A 424 36.52 -6.17 14.35
N ARG A 425 37.76 -5.96 14.81
CA ARG A 425 38.60 -4.87 14.32
C ARG A 425 39.15 -5.27 12.96
N GLN A 426 38.93 -4.42 11.96
CA GLN A 426 39.21 -4.77 10.57
C GLN A 426 40.73 -4.97 10.29
N TRP A 427 41.61 -4.45 11.15
CA TRP A 427 43.06 -4.64 11.06
C TRP A 427 43.59 -5.90 11.78
N GLU A 428 42.76 -6.60 12.57
CA GLU A 428 43.15 -7.84 13.25
C GLU A 428 42.86 -9.03 12.31
N THR A 429 43.91 -9.62 11.73
CA THR A 429 43.79 -10.67 10.71
C THR A 429 43.75 -12.09 11.27
N THR A 430 44.22 -12.29 12.51
CA THR A 430 44.35 -13.60 13.16
C THR A 430 43.37 -13.82 14.30
N GLU A 431 42.77 -12.75 14.82
CA GLU A 431 41.89 -12.82 15.97
C GLU A 431 40.49 -13.31 15.61
N SER A 432 39.89 -14.07 16.53
CA SER A 432 38.50 -14.48 16.39
C SER A 432 37.56 -13.28 16.56
N PRO A 433 36.44 -13.22 15.83
CA PRO A 433 35.46 -12.16 16.03
C PRO A 433 34.96 -12.10 17.47
N ALA A 434 34.84 -10.90 18.03
CA ALA A 434 34.31 -10.70 19.38
C ALA A 434 32.83 -11.10 19.48
N GLN A 435 32.08 -10.92 18.38
CA GLN A 435 30.71 -11.40 18.26
C GLN A 435 30.46 -11.93 16.85
N THR A 436 29.52 -12.86 16.74
CA THR A 436 29.05 -13.38 15.45
C THR A 436 27.52 -13.44 15.50
N PHE A 437 26.88 -12.92 14.46
CA PHE A 437 25.46 -13.16 14.19
C PHE A 437 25.36 -14.22 13.08
N VAL A 438 24.54 -15.25 13.31
CA VAL A 438 24.34 -16.36 12.37
C VAL A 438 22.85 -16.54 12.16
N LEU A 439 22.42 -16.66 10.91
CA LEU A 439 21.01 -16.87 10.58
C LEU A 439 20.90 -17.91 9.47
N THR A 440 20.07 -18.93 9.66
CA THR A 440 19.75 -19.89 8.60
C THR A 440 18.57 -19.36 7.80
N LEU A 441 18.71 -19.31 6.49
CA LEU A 441 17.71 -18.76 5.58
C LEU A 441 17.28 -19.83 4.56
N ALA A 442 15.98 -19.99 4.42
CA ALA A 442 15.36 -20.74 3.32
C ALA A 442 14.64 -19.75 2.42
N VAL A 443 15.06 -19.67 1.16
CA VAL A 443 14.38 -18.90 0.13
C VAL A 443 13.52 -19.85 -0.69
N THR A 444 12.23 -19.53 -0.80
CA THR A 444 11.29 -20.25 -1.67
C THR A 444 10.97 -19.43 -2.91
N ALA A 445 10.33 -20.07 -3.90
CA ALA A 445 9.78 -19.37 -5.06
C ALA A 445 8.74 -18.32 -4.64
#